data_AF-A0A4Y2G554-F1
#
_entry.id   AF-A0A4Y2G554-F1
#
_cell.length_a   1.000
_cell.length_b   1.000
_cell.length_c   1.000
_cell.angle_alpha   90.00
_cell.angle_beta   90.00
_cell.angle_gamma   90.00
#
_symmetry.space_group_name_H-M   'P 1'
#
loop_
_entity.id
_entity.type
_entity.pdbx_description
1 polymer ?
#
loop_
_entity_poly.entity_id
_entity_poly.type
_entity_poly.pdbx_seq_one_letter_code
_entity_poly.pdbx_strand_id
1 'polypeptide(L)'
;MRNKEDLHLRDLLMEEMMEELQEQRDELRQDAKKNIQKIQAENKRTYDRKCRNAPSYQRGDLVVIQRTQFGTGLKLRPRFLGPYR
;
A
#
# COMPACT_ATOMS: atom_id res chain seq x y z
N MET A 1 44.39 33.98 -18.93
CA MET A 1 44.46 32.55 -19.29
C MET A 1 43.95 31.75 -18.11
N ARG A 2 43.08 30.76 -18.32
CA ARG A 2 42.66 29.85 -17.23
C ARG A 2 43.84 28.95 -16.88
N ASN A 3 44.26 28.93 -15.62
CA ASN A 3 45.31 28.04 -15.15
C ASN A 3 44.75 26.61 -14.99
N LYS A 4 45.58 25.58 -15.21
CA LYS A 4 45.14 24.17 -15.05
C LYS A 4 44.72 23.86 -13.62
N GLU A 5 45.35 24.50 -12.64
CA GLU A 5 45.04 24.36 -11.22
C GLU A 5 43.65 24.91 -10.88
N ASP A 6 43.24 26.03 -11.50
CA ASP A 6 41.89 26.60 -11.32
C ASP A 6 40.79 25.68 -11.84
N LEU A 7 41.07 24.92 -12.91
CA LEU A 7 40.14 23.93 -13.45
C LEU A 7 40.01 22.73 -12.51
N HIS A 8 41.14 22.22 -12.01
CA HIS A 8 41.14 21.09 -11.07
C HIS A 8 40.45 21.44 -9.74
N LEU A 9 40.71 22.64 -9.20
CA LEU A 9 40.03 23.13 -8.00
C LEU A 9 38.52 23.23 -8.20
N ARG A 10 38.08 23.69 -9.38
CA ARG A 10 36.66 23.77 -9.71
C ARG A 10 36.01 22.39 -9.79
N ASP A 11 36.70 21.42 -10.36
CA ASP A 11 36.19 20.04 -10.49
C ASP A 11 36.03 19.40 -9.10
N LEU A 12 37.02 19.57 -8.21
CA LEU A 12 36.95 19.09 -6.82
C LEU A 12 35.77 19.72 -6.06
N LEU A 13 35.57 21.03 -6.20
CA LEU A 13 34.43 21.72 -5.57
C LEU A 13 33.08 21.25 -6.12
N MET A 14 33.01 20.92 -7.41
CA MET A 14 31.78 20.40 -8.01
C MET A 14 31.49 18.97 -7.54
N GLU A 15 32.51 18.13 -7.40
CA GLU A 15 32.39 16.77 -6.84
C GLU A 15 31.88 16.82 -5.41
N GLU A 16 32.50 17.62 -4.55
CA GLU A 16 32.07 17.78 -3.14
C GLU A 16 30.62 18.26 -3.04
N MET A 17 30.24 19.28 -3.82
CA MET A 17 28.86 19.78 -3.83
C MET A 17 27.87 18.73 -4.35
N MET A 18 28.29 17.87 -5.28
CA MET A 18 27.46 16.77 -5.78
C MET A 18 27.29 15.66 -4.74
N GLU A 19 28.35 15.33 -4.01
CA GLU A 19 28.33 14.33 -2.93
C GLU A 19 27.43 14.79 -1.79
N GLU A 20 27.59 16.02 -1.30
CA GLU A 20 26.74 16.58 -0.25
C GLU A 20 25.25 16.57 -0.66
N LEU A 21 24.95 16.97 -1.89
CA LEU A 21 23.58 16.96 -2.40
C LEU A 21 23.03 15.54 -2.48
N GLN A 22 23.85 14.56 -2.85
CA GLN A 22 23.45 13.17 -2.93
C GLN A 22 23.16 12.60 -1.54
N GLU A 23 24.02 12.86 -0.56
CA GLU A 23 23.81 12.45 0.84
C GLU A 23 22.51 13.03 1.40
N GLN A 24 22.27 14.33 1.25
CA GLN A 24 21.03 14.98 1.71
C GLN A 24 19.78 14.34 1.09
N ARG A 25 19.85 13.98 -0.20
CA ARG A 25 18.74 13.32 -0.88
C ARG A 25 18.53 11.90 -0.38
N ASP A 26 19.60 11.18 -0.08
CA ASP A 26 19.51 9.82 0.43
C ASP A 26 18.99 9.78 1.88
N GLU A 27 19.40 10.72 2.72
CA GLU A 27 18.80 10.91 4.05
C GLU A 27 17.30 11.20 3.96
N LEU A 28 16.91 12.16 3.12
CA LEU A 28 15.50 12.50 2.91
C LEU A 28 14.69 11.29 2.41
N ARG A 29 15.23 10.50 1.48
CA ARG A 29 14.59 9.28 0.98
C ARG A 29 14.47 8.22 2.07
N GLN A 30 15.51 8.04 2.90
CA GLN A 30 15.46 7.08 4.00
C GLN A 30 14.40 7.45 5.02
N ASP A 31 14.29 8.73 5.37
CA ASP A 31 13.29 9.18 6.34
C ASP A 31 11.86 9.14 5.78
N ALA A 32 11.68 9.53 4.52
CA ALA A 32 10.41 9.32 3.83
C ALA A 32 10.02 7.84 3.81
N LYS A 33 10.96 6.93 3.53
CA LYS A 33 10.72 5.48 3.52
C LYS A 33 10.30 4.96 4.89
N LYS A 34 10.98 5.37 5.97
CA LYS A 34 10.62 5.00 7.36
C LYS A 34 9.19 5.47 7.69
N ASN A 35 8.85 6.70 7.33
CA ASN A 35 7.54 7.27 7.60
C ASN A 35 6.42 6.55 6.84
N ILE A 36 6.64 6.27 5.55
CA ILE A 36 5.69 5.50 4.73
C ILE A 36 5.50 4.10 5.32
N GLN A 37 6.59 3.42 5.71
CA GLN A 37 6.52 2.09 6.33
C GLN A 37 5.72 2.10 7.63
N LYS A 38 5.91 3.12 8.48
CA LYS A 38 5.15 3.29 9.72
C LYS A 38 3.65 3.42 9.44
N ILE A 39 3.27 4.29 8.49
CA ILE A 39 1.87 4.51 8.11
C ILE A 39 1.27 3.23 7.50
N GLN A 40 2.01 2.54 6.63
CA GLN A 40 1.55 1.27 6.03
C GLN A 40 1.31 0.18 7.10
N ALA A 41 2.20 0.08 8.09
CA ALA A 41 2.03 -0.87 9.19
C ALA A 41 0.79 -0.55 10.03
N GLU A 42 0.53 0.72 10.32
CA GLU A 42 -0.66 1.16 11.05
C GLU A 42 -1.95 0.93 10.25
N ASN A 43 -1.93 1.25 8.95
CA ASN A 43 -3.05 0.98 8.03
C ASN A 43 -3.36 -0.51 7.98
N LYS A 44 -2.34 -1.36 7.86
CA LYS A 44 -2.49 -2.82 7.89
C LYS A 44 -3.11 -3.28 9.21
N ARG A 45 -2.59 -2.85 10.36
CA ARG A 45 -3.16 -3.20 11.68
C ARG A 45 -4.63 -2.79 11.80
N THR A 46 -4.98 -1.60 11.30
CA THR A 46 -6.35 -1.10 11.34
C THR A 46 -7.28 -1.90 10.43
N TYR A 47 -6.80 -2.27 9.24
CA TYR A 47 -7.51 -3.13 8.32
C TYR A 47 -7.71 -4.53 8.91
N ASP A 48 -6.64 -5.17 9.37
CA ASP A 48 -6.67 -6.52 9.95
C ASP A 48 -7.60 -6.59 11.17
N ARG A 49 -7.64 -5.53 12.00
CA ARG A 49 -8.60 -5.45 13.12
C ARG A 49 -10.06 -5.46 12.67
N LYS A 50 -10.36 -4.90 11.49
CA LYS A 50 -11.72 -4.86 10.92
C LYS A 50 -12.00 -6.05 10.01
N CYS A 51 -10.97 -6.73 9.53
CA CYS A 51 -11.08 -7.88 8.64
C CYS A 51 -11.59 -9.08 9.44
N ARG A 52 -12.78 -9.57 9.08
CA ARG A 52 -13.30 -10.84 9.63
C ARG A 52 -12.78 -11.97 8.76
N ASN A 53 -12.37 -13.07 9.40
CA ASN A 53 -12.01 -14.28 8.68
C ASN A 53 -13.19 -14.71 7.79
N ALA A 54 -12.85 -15.16 6.58
CA ALA A 54 -13.85 -15.73 5.69
C ALA A 54 -14.47 -16.97 6.37
N PRO A 55 -15.80 -17.15 6.31
CA PRO A 55 -16.42 -18.37 6.79
C PRO A 55 -15.90 -19.56 5.97
N SER A 56 -15.42 -20.59 6.66
CA SER A 56 -15.05 -21.87 6.07
C SER A 56 -16.26 -22.80 6.05
N TYR A 57 -16.47 -23.49 4.94
CA TYR A 57 -17.58 -24.45 4.78
C TYR A 57 -17.04 -25.87 4.67
N GLN A 58 -17.74 -26.81 5.28
CA GLN A 58 -17.52 -28.25 5.16
C GLN A 58 -18.66 -28.90 4.35
N ARG A 59 -18.40 -30.10 3.81
CA ARG A 59 -19.45 -30.85 3.09
C ARG A 59 -20.58 -31.21 4.06
N GLY A 60 -21.82 -30.89 3.67
CA GLY A 60 -23.00 -31.11 4.49
C GLY A 60 -23.41 -29.91 5.35
N ASP A 61 -22.64 -28.82 5.35
CA ASP A 61 -23.03 -27.57 6.00
C ASP A 61 -24.28 -26.99 5.34
N LEU A 62 -25.23 -26.59 6.17
CA LEU A 62 -26.45 -25.94 5.69
C LEU A 62 -26.15 -24.47 5.38
N VAL A 63 -26.14 -24.12 4.09
CA VAL A 63 -25.80 -22.77 3.62
C VAL A 63 -26.96 -22.13 2.89
N VAL A 64 -27.00 -20.80 2.91
CA VAL A 64 -27.98 -20.01 2.16
C VAL A 64 -27.22 -19.15 1.16
N ILE A 65 -27.73 -19.05 -0.07
CA ILE A 65 -27.07 -18.27 -1.12
C ILE A 65 -27.76 -16.91 -1.24
N GLN A 66 -27.00 -15.82 -1.14
CA GLN A 66 -27.55 -14.49 -1.34
C GLN A 66 -27.94 -14.29 -2.81
N ARG A 67 -29.15 -13.78 -3.06
CA ARG A 67 -29.57 -13.39 -4.40
C ARG A 67 -28.75 -12.19 -4.87
N THR A 68 -28.10 -12.32 -6.01
CA THR A 68 -27.29 -11.28 -6.65
C THR A 68 -28.01 -10.61 -7.83
N GLN A 69 -29.03 -11.27 -8.40
CA GLN A 69 -29.80 -10.71 -9.51
C GLN A 69 -30.82 -9.69 -8.99
N PHE A 70 -30.67 -8.43 -9.43
CA PHE A 70 -31.60 -7.34 -9.17
C PHE A 70 -32.66 -7.25 -10.29
N GLY A 71 -33.90 -6.92 -9.93
CA GLY A 71 -35.02 -6.88 -10.87
C GLY A 71 -36.29 -6.31 -10.27
N THR A 72 -37.28 -6.02 -11.11
CA THR A 72 -38.60 -5.51 -10.71
C THR A 72 -39.35 -6.57 -9.89
N GLY A 73 -40.09 -6.13 -8.86
CA GLY A 73 -40.86 -7.03 -7.99
C GLY A 73 -40.05 -7.82 -6.95
N LEU A 74 -38.73 -7.57 -6.80
CA LEU A 74 -37.89 -8.28 -5.83
C LEU A 74 -37.82 -7.65 -4.43
N LYS A 75 -38.38 -6.43 -4.24
CA LYS A 75 -38.34 -5.70 -2.95
C LYS A 75 -39.00 -6.47 -1.80
N LEU A 76 -40.03 -7.26 -2.10
CA LEU A 76 -40.77 -8.07 -1.11
C LEU A 76 -40.32 -9.54 -1.07
N ARG A 77 -39.37 -9.95 -1.93
CA ARG A 77 -38.90 -11.35 -1.96
C ARG A 77 -37.73 -11.56 -0.99
N PRO A 78 -37.58 -12.78 -0.43
CA PRO A 78 -36.45 -13.11 0.42
C PRO A 78 -35.11 -12.83 -0.25
N ARG A 79 -34.17 -12.30 0.53
CA ARG A 79 -32.81 -11.96 0.08
C ARG A 79 -31.93 -13.18 -0.16
N PHE A 80 -32.23 -14.29 0.51
CA PHE A 80 -31.46 -15.53 0.44
C PHE A 80 -32.32 -16.65 -0.17
N LEU A 81 -31.66 -17.54 -0.94
CA LEU A 81 -32.25 -18.71 -1.55
C LEU A 81 -31.88 -19.96 -0.76
N GLY A 82 -32.92 -20.75 -0.47
CA GLY A 82 -32.81 -22.10 0.08
C GLY A 82 -32.09 -22.17 1.42
N PRO A 83 -32.18 -23.34 2.06
CA PRO A 83 -31.04 -23.93 2.69
C PRO A 83 -30.53 -25.08 1.79
N TYR A 84 -29.27 -25.01 1.40
CA TYR A 84 -28.57 -26.02 0.60
C TYR A 84 -27.57 -26.77 1.49
N ARG A 85 -27.18 -27.97 1.09
CA ARG A 85 -26.15 -28.79 1.76
C ARG A 85 -25.01 -29.12 0.80
#